data_AF-A0A9X7VWY7-F1
#
_entry.id   AF-A0A9X7VWY7-F1
#
_cell.length_a   1.000
_cell.length_b   1.000
_cell.length_c   1.000
_cell.angle_alpha   90.00
_cell.angle_beta   90.00
_cell.angle_gamma   90.00
#
_symmetry.space_group_name_H-M   'P 1'
#
loop_
_entity.id
_entity.type
_entity.pdbx_description
1 polymer ?
#
loop_
_entity_poly.entity_id
_entity_poly.type
_entity_poly.pdbx_seq_one_letter_code
_entity_poly.pdbx_strand_id
1 'polypeptide(L)'
;MACSCGKDSCGCSIPQVVSLRDESGTVHSFYISDRVTVMHREYVLLSGVDDSELVALLRVEPQVDGTEQYQNIDSEAEWTMLQETLFQPR
;
A
#
# COMPACT_ATOMS: atom_id res chain seq x y z
N MET A 1 -4.79 -28.25 -24.41
CA MET A 1 -4.64 -27.58 -23.11
C MET A 1 -3.86 -26.29 -23.34
N ALA A 2 -4.46 -25.16 -22.94
CA ALA A 2 -3.91 -23.80 -22.76
C ALA A 2 -4.94 -22.80 -23.31
N CYS A 3 -5.84 -22.33 -22.44
CA CYS A 3 -6.66 -21.16 -22.73
C CYS A 3 -5.74 -19.93 -22.72
N SER A 4 -5.29 -19.51 -23.90
CA SER A 4 -4.74 -18.17 -24.12
C SER A 4 -5.87 -17.16 -24.03
N CYS A 5 -5.68 -16.17 -23.15
CA CYS A 5 -6.54 -15.01 -22.86
C CYS A 5 -7.65 -14.73 -23.89
N GLY A 6 -8.86 -15.19 -23.59
CA GLY A 6 -10.07 -14.86 -24.32
C GLY A 6 -11.23 -14.67 -23.35
N LYS A 7 -11.55 -13.42 -23.02
CA LYS A 7 -12.89 -12.85 -22.74
C LYS A 7 -12.77 -11.49 -22.06
N ASP A 8 -13.66 -10.59 -22.47
CA ASP A 8 -14.17 -9.42 -21.77
C ASP A 8 -13.83 -9.36 -20.27
N SER A 9 -13.23 -8.23 -19.86
CA SER A 9 -13.27 -7.73 -18.47
C SER A 9 -12.50 -8.49 -17.40
N CYS A 10 -11.31 -8.99 -17.69
CA CYS A 10 -10.29 -9.14 -16.65
C CYS A 10 -9.18 -8.13 -16.93
N GLY A 11 -9.36 -6.92 -16.40
CA GLY A 11 -8.25 -6.01 -16.23
C GLY A 11 -7.20 -6.75 -15.41
N CYS A 12 -6.10 -7.15 -16.06
CA CYS A 12 -4.88 -7.45 -15.34
C CYS A 12 -4.52 -6.14 -14.64
N SER A 13 -5.04 -5.94 -13.43
CA SER A 13 -4.62 -4.86 -12.55
C SER A 13 -3.15 -5.11 -12.31
N ILE A 14 -2.32 -4.41 -13.08
CA ILE A 14 -0.88 -4.40 -12.91
C ILE A 14 -0.68 -4.06 -11.44
N PRO A 15 0.02 -4.91 -10.66
CA PRO A 15 0.24 -4.61 -9.25
C PRO A 15 0.92 -3.25 -9.19
N GLN A 16 0.28 -2.29 -8.51
CA GLN A 16 0.81 -0.94 -8.44
C GLN A 16 2.13 -1.00 -7.66
N VAL A 17 3.22 -0.61 -8.34
CA VAL A 17 4.55 -0.53 -7.75
C VAL A 17 4.75 0.88 -7.22
N VAL A 18 5.07 0.98 -5.93
CA VAL A 18 5.46 2.23 -5.27
C VAL A 18 6.94 2.17 -5.00
N SER A 19 7.69 3.17 -5.47
CA SER A 19 9.11 3.31 -5.15
C SER A 19 9.29 4.27 -3.98
N LEU A 20 9.77 3.75 -2.85
CA LEU A 20 10.08 4.54 -1.67
C LEU A 20 11.59 4.74 -1.57
N ARG A 21 12.00 5.90 -1.06
CA ARG A 21 13.41 6.20 -0.79
C ARG A 21 13.62 6.20 0.71
N ASP A 22 14.59 5.43 1.19
CA ASP A 22 14.97 5.40 2.60
C ASP A 22 15.82 6.63 2.99
N GLU A 23 16.13 6.77 4.28
CA GLU A 23 16.94 7.89 4.81
C GLU A 23 18.37 7.95 4.22
N SER A 24 18.92 6.80 3.80
CA SER A 24 20.23 6.67 3.14
C SER A 24 20.19 7.05 1.66
N GLY A 25 19.00 7.27 1.09
CA GLY A 25 18.79 7.61 -0.31
C GLY A 25 18.63 6.42 -1.25
N THR A 26 18.59 5.19 -0.74
CA THR A 26 18.35 3.97 -1.51
C THR A 26 16.88 3.89 -1.88
N VAL A 27 16.59 3.54 -3.14
CA VAL A 27 15.22 3.37 -3.62
C VAL A 27 14.86 1.89 -3.53
N HIS A 28 13.79 1.61 -2.81
CA HIS A 28 13.20 0.28 -2.66
C HIS A 28 11.84 0.25 -3.36
N SER A 29 11.59 -0.81 -4.11
CA SER A 29 10.32 -1.01 -4.78
C SER A 29 9.41 -1.86 -3.90
N PHE A 30 8.15 -1.46 -3.82
CA PHE A 30 7.12 -2.15 -3.06
C PHE A 30 5.88 -2.37 -3.91
N TYR A 31 5.16 -3.47 -3.67
CA TYR A 31 3.81 -3.65 -4.17
C TYR A 31 2.79 -3.31 -3.08
N ILE A 32 1.64 -2.79 -3.48
CA ILE A 32 0.48 -2.68 -2.59
C ILE A 32 -0.07 -4.08 -2.35
N SER A 33 0.13 -4.58 -1.14
CA SER A 33 -0.31 -5.90 -0.69
C SER A 33 -1.74 -5.87 -0.16
N ASP A 34 -2.11 -4.81 0.56
CA ASP A 34 -3.44 -4.67 1.15
C ASP A 34 -3.85 -3.19 1.27
N ARG A 35 -5.16 -2.94 1.36
CA ARG A 35 -5.73 -1.61 1.60
C ARG A 35 -6.70 -1.69 2.77
N VAL A 36 -6.51 -0.81 3.74
CA VAL A 36 -7.35 -0.75 4.94
C VAL A 36 -7.88 0.64 5.19
N THR A 37 -9.16 0.72 5.55
CA THR A 37 -9.81 1.97 5.92
C THR A 37 -10.00 2.02 7.43
N VAL A 38 -9.41 3.02 8.09
CA VAL A 38 -9.54 3.25 9.53
C VAL A 38 -10.09 4.65 9.74
N MET A 39 -11.20 4.78 10.48
CA MET A 39 -11.81 6.06 10.85
C MET A 39 -12.03 7.02 9.65
N HIS A 40 -12.42 6.49 8.49
CA HIS A 40 -12.64 7.21 7.22
C HIS A 40 -11.37 7.67 6.49
N ARG A 41 -10.19 7.21 6.91
CA ARG A 41 -8.92 7.38 6.19
C ARG A 41 -8.49 6.06 5.60
N GLU A 42 -7.95 6.10 4.38
CA GLU A 42 -7.42 4.92 3.71
C GLU A 42 -5.90 4.82 3.91
N TYR A 43 -5.43 3.60 4.11
CA TYR A 43 -4.04 3.24 4.31
C TYR A 43 -3.69 2.06 3.39
N VAL A 44 -2.47 2.05 2.88
CA VAL A 44 -1.95 0.98 2.03
C VAL A 44 -0.82 0.26 2.74
N LEU A 45 -0.94 -1.07 2.81
CA LEU A 45 0.15 -1.93 3.24
C LEU A 45 0.99 -2.29 2.02
N LEU A 46 2.27 -2.00 2.11
CA LEU A 46 3.27 -2.23 1.08
C LEU A 46 4.17 -3.38 1.51
N SER A 47 4.44 -4.30 0.59
CA SER A 47 5.46 -5.35 0.78
C SER A 47 6.55 -5.20 -0.27
N GLY A 48 7.80 -5.39 0.15
CA GLY A 48 8.96 -5.26 -0.72
C GLY A 48 8.91 -6.26 -1.88
N VAL A 49 9.31 -5.79 -3.06
CA VAL A 49 9.40 -6.63 -4.26
C VAL A 49 10.52 -7.65 -4.14
N ASP A 50 11.70 -7.19 -3.73
CA ASP A 50 12.91 -7.99 -3.64
C ASP A 50 13.08 -8.68 -2.28
N ASP A 51 12.45 -8.12 -1.24
CA ASP A 51 12.58 -8.57 0.13
C ASP A 51 11.21 -8.51 0.82
N SER A 52 10.62 -9.68 1.07
CA SER A 52 9.30 -9.81 1.69
C SER A 52 9.28 -9.45 3.17
N GLU A 53 10.44 -9.30 3.82
CA GLU A 53 10.54 -8.83 5.20
C GLU A 53 10.39 -7.31 5.28
N LEU A 54 10.60 -6.59 4.17
CA LEU A 54 10.31 -5.17 4.07
C LEU A 54 8.80 -4.93 3.96
N VAL A 55 8.24 -4.33 5.00
CA VAL A 55 6.85 -3.91 5.06
C VAL A 55 6.77 -2.43 5.39
N ALA A 56 5.92 -1.69 4.67
CA ALA A 56 5.65 -0.29 4.95
C ALA A 56 4.14 -0.02 4.99
N LEU A 57 3.71 0.93 5.81
CA LEU A 57 2.33 1.38 5.88
C LEU A 57 2.28 2.88 5.59
N LEU A 58 1.52 3.26 4.56
CA LEU A 58 1.38 4.66 4.16
C LEU A 58 -0.08 5.09 4.21
N ARG A 59 -0.31 6.37 4.52
CA ARG A 59 -1.62 7.00 4.38
C ARG A 59 -1.87 7.36 2.93
N VAL A 60 -3.08 7.11 2.45
CA VAL A 60 -3.55 7.53 1.13
C VAL A 60 -4.24 8.89 1.27
N GLU A 61 -3.72 9.89 0.56
CA GLU A 61 -4.32 11.20 0.43
C GLU A 61 -4.81 11.42 -1.00
N PRO A 62 -6.13 11.48 -1.24
CA PRO A 62 -6.66 11.77 -2.56
C PRO A 62 -6.33 13.21 -2.96
N GLN A 63 -5.76 13.38 -4.13
CA GLN A 63 -5.45 14.68 -4.73
C GLN A 63 -6.63 15.20 -5.56
N VAL A 64 -6.63 16.52 -5.79
CA VAL A 64 -7.69 17.21 -6.56
C VAL A 64 -7.75 16.79 -8.03
N ASP A 65 -6.66 16.26 -8.57
CA ASP A 65 -6.55 15.73 -9.94
C ASP A 65 -7.03 14.28 -10.06
N GLY A 66 -7.51 13.69 -8.96
CA GLY A 66 -7.95 12.29 -8.90
C GLY A 66 -6.82 11.29 -8.75
N THR A 67 -5.58 11.74 -8.54
CA THR A 67 -4.46 10.86 -8.19
C THR A 67 -4.42 10.57 -6.69
N GLU A 68 -3.79 9.47 -6.32
CA GLU A 68 -3.57 9.10 -4.93
C GLU A 68 -2.13 9.50 -4.55
N GLN A 69 -1.98 10.24 -3.45
CA GLN A 69 -0.66 10.51 -2.88
C GLN A 69 -0.46 9.62 -1.66
N TYR A 70 0.67 8.92 -1.61
CA TYR A 70 1.06 8.14 -0.45
C TYR A 70 1.95 8.98 0.46
N GLN A 71 1.59 9.05 1.75
CA GLN A 71 2.34 9.81 2.75
C GLN A 71 2.72 8.94 3.94
N ASN A 72 3.89 9.24 4.50
CA ASN A 72 4.33 8.66 5.76
C ASN A 72 3.38 9.08 6.89
N ILE A 73 3.31 8.23 7.91
CA ILE A 73 2.55 8.49 9.12
C ILE A 73 3.55 8.97 10.16
N ASP A 74 3.68 10.29 10.32
CA ASP A 74 4.62 10.88 11.27
C ASP A 74 4.04 10.99 12.69
N SER A 75 2.72 10.80 12.85
CA SER A 75 2.04 10.94 14.14
C SER A 75 2.02 9.63 14.92
N GLU A 76 2.63 9.64 16.10
CA GLU A 76 2.61 8.50 17.04
C GLU A 76 1.17 8.14 17.47
N ALA A 77 0.29 9.13 17.62
CA ALA A 77 -1.12 8.90 17.96
C ALA A 77 -1.87 8.16 16.83
N GLU A 78 -1.56 8.49 15.57
CA GLU A 78 -2.12 7.80 14.40
C GLU A 78 -1.60 6.36 14.32
N TRP A 79 -0.31 6.13 14.59
CA TRP A 79 0.25 4.79 14.71
C TRP A 79 -0.40 3.96 15.80
N THR A 80 -0.62 4.54 16.99
CA THR A 80 -1.26 3.84 18.11
C THR A 80 -2.67 3.40 17.72
N MET A 81 -3.46 4.31 17.13
CA MET A 81 -4.80 4.00 16.64
C MET A 81 -4.81 2.86 15.61
N LEU A 82 -3.87 2.89 14.67
CA LEU A 82 -3.73 1.84 13.66
C LEU A 82 -3.32 0.52 14.28
N GLN A 83 -2.43 0.52 15.26
CA GLN A 83 -2.04 -0.68 15.98
C GLN A 83 -3.23 -1.30 16.71
N GLU A 84 -4.00 -0.49 17.43
CA GLU A 84 -5.21 -0.96 18.12
C GLU A 84 -6.27 -1.48 17.16
N THR A 85 -6.40 -0.87 15.98
CA THR A 85 -7.43 -1.28 15.01
C THR A 85 -7.03 -2.53 14.21
N LEU A 86 -5.76 -2.62 13.80
CA LEU A 86 -5.26 -3.67 12.90
C LEU A 86 -4.78 -4.92 13.65
N PHE A 87 -4.23 -4.75 14.85
CA PHE A 87 -3.62 -5.84 15.63
C PHE A 87 -4.48 -6.29 16.81
N GLN A 88 -5.74 -5.82 16.90
CA GLN A 88 -6.66 -6.42 17.85
C GLN A 88 -6.93 -7.88 17.47
N PRO A 89 -6.65 -8.84 18.38
CA PRO A 89 -7.01 -10.23 18.14
C PRO A 89 -8.53 -10.31 18.06
N ARG A 90 -9.03 -10.66 16.87
CA ARG A 90 -10.44 -11.03 16.69
C ARG A 90 -10.75 -12.33 17.40
#